data_AF-Q93HY5-F1
#
_entry.id   AF-Q93HY5-F1
#
_cell.length_a   1.000
_cell.length_b   1.000
_cell.length_c   1.000
_cell.angle_alpha   90.00
_cell.angle_beta   90.00
_cell.angle_gamma   90.00
#
_symmetry.space_group_name_H-M   'P 1'
#
loop_
_entity.id
_entity.type
_entity.pdbx_description
1 polymer ?
#
loop_
_entity_poly.entity_id
_entity_poly.type
_entity_poly.pdbx_seq_one_letter_code
_entity_poly.pdbx_strand_id
1 'polypeptide(L)'
;MKFKELELSPELLKSVERAGFEEATPIQSETIPLALAGKDVIGQAQTGTGKTAAFGLPMLEKIDPDRHELQGLVIAPTRELAIQTQEELYRLGRDKKVRVQAVYGGADIGRQIRGLKDRPHIVVGTPGRMLDHINRHTLKLGTVQTLVLDEADEMLNMGFLEDIEKIISQVPDQRQTLLFSATMPPAIKNIGVKFMKNPHHVKIKRKNDS
;
A
#
# COMPACT_ATOMS: atom_id res chain seq x y z
N MET A 1 -0.71 -17.83 -13.29
CA MET A 1 0.03 -16.75 -13.99
C MET A 1 1.41 -16.69 -13.39
N LYS A 2 2.46 -16.77 -14.21
CA LYS A 2 3.84 -16.64 -13.71
C LYS A 2 4.19 -15.18 -13.53
N PHE A 3 5.02 -14.85 -12.54
CA PHE A 3 5.43 -13.46 -12.35
C PHE A 3 6.22 -12.89 -13.54
N LYS A 4 6.93 -13.74 -14.29
CA LYS A 4 7.64 -13.33 -15.52
C LYS A 4 6.71 -12.91 -16.67
N GLU A 5 5.41 -13.21 -16.57
CA GLU A 5 4.37 -12.76 -17.51
C GLU A 5 3.81 -11.38 -17.13
N LEU A 6 4.15 -10.88 -15.93
CA LEU A 6 3.88 -9.50 -15.54
C LEU A 6 4.99 -8.65 -16.16
N GLU A 7 4.61 -7.59 -16.89
CA GLU A 7 5.54 -6.64 -17.55
C GLU A 7 6.24 -5.73 -16.52
N LEU A 8 6.89 -6.34 -15.52
CA LEU A 8 7.67 -5.67 -14.48
C LEU A 8 9.09 -5.39 -14.97
N SER A 9 9.70 -4.35 -14.41
CA SER A 9 11.10 -4.03 -14.64
C SER A 9 12.04 -5.20 -14.26
N PRO A 10 13.18 -5.35 -14.95
CA PRO A 10 14.16 -6.41 -14.65
C PRO A 10 14.61 -6.43 -13.18
N GLU A 11 14.74 -5.26 -12.56
CA GLU A 11 15.09 -5.10 -11.15
C GLU A 11 14.03 -5.72 -10.23
N LEU A 12 12.74 -5.48 -10.51
CA LEU A 12 11.67 -6.08 -9.71
C LEU A 12 11.53 -7.57 -9.97
N LEU A 13 11.66 -8.03 -11.22
CA LEU A 13 11.64 -9.46 -11.52
C LEU A 13 12.73 -10.22 -10.75
N LYS A 14 13.94 -9.64 -10.65
CA LYS A 14 15.04 -10.20 -9.86
C LYS A 14 14.72 -10.26 -8.37
N SER A 15 14.08 -9.23 -7.82
CA SER A 15 13.61 -9.23 -6.43
C SER A 15 12.52 -10.27 -6.17
N VAL A 16 11.58 -10.43 -7.10
CA VAL A 16 10.49 -11.43 -7.05
C VAL A 16 11.06 -12.85 -7.06
N GLU A 17 12.01 -13.13 -7.94
CA GLU A 17 12.71 -14.43 -8.00
C GLU A 17 13.47 -14.71 -6.71
N ARG A 18 14.19 -13.72 -6.16
CA ARG A 18 14.87 -13.84 -4.86
C ARG A 18 13.91 -14.06 -3.69
N ALA A 19 12.71 -13.49 -3.76
CA ALA A 19 11.67 -13.70 -2.75
C ALA A 19 11.05 -15.10 -2.81
N GLY A 20 11.36 -15.90 -3.84
CA GLY A 20 10.82 -17.24 -4.04
C GLY A 20 9.39 -17.24 -4.61
N PHE A 21 8.99 -16.15 -5.26
CA PHE A 21 7.68 -16.05 -5.89
C PHE A 21 7.72 -16.72 -7.28
N GLU A 22 7.17 -17.93 -7.38
CA GLU A 22 7.11 -18.68 -8.63
C GLU A 22 5.81 -18.39 -9.40
N GLU A 23 4.67 -18.51 -8.72
CA GLU A 23 3.34 -18.31 -9.28
C GLU A 23 2.55 -17.27 -8.48
N ALA A 24 1.85 -16.40 -9.20
CA ALA A 24 0.98 -15.41 -8.59
C ALA A 24 -0.25 -16.09 -7.96
N THR A 25 -0.58 -15.71 -6.72
CA THR A 25 -1.85 -16.10 -6.09
C THR A 25 -3.04 -15.51 -6.85
N PRO A 26 -4.28 -16.00 -6.65
CA PRO A 26 -5.45 -15.49 -7.37
C PRO A 26 -5.62 -13.97 -7.24
N ILE A 27 -5.47 -13.43 -6.03
CA ILE A 27 -5.56 -11.98 -5.81
C ILE A 27 -4.46 -11.22 -6.57
N GLN A 28 -3.24 -11.76 -6.61
CA GLN A 28 -2.11 -11.15 -7.34
C GLN A 28 -2.35 -11.17 -8.85
N SER A 29 -2.74 -12.33 -9.42
CA SER A 29 -2.97 -12.45 -10.87
C SER A 29 -4.10 -11.58 -11.38
N GLU A 30 -5.13 -11.34 -10.55
CA GLU A 30 -6.28 -10.53 -10.96
C GLU A 30 -6.07 -9.03 -10.71
N THR A 31 -5.29 -8.64 -9.69
CA THR A 31 -5.11 -7.21 -9.34
C THR A 31 -3.85 -6.56 -9.92
N ILE A 32 -2.73 -7.29 -10.02
CA ILE A 32 -1.46 -6.70 -10.48
C ILE A 32 -1.58 -6.11 -11.89
N PRO A 33 -2.15 -6.79 -12.91
CA PRO A 33 -2.27 -6.22 -14.25
C PRO A 33 -3.10 -4.93 -14.28
N LEU A 34 -4.20 -4.89 -13.51
CA LEU A 34 -5.06 -3.71 -13.40
C LEU A 34 -4.33 -2.53 -12.75
N ALA A 35 -3.59 -2.82 -11.68
CA ALA A 35 -2.82 -1.81 -10.96
C ALA A 35 -1.61 -1.32 -11.78
N LEU A 36 -0.93 -2.18 -12.54
CA LEU A 36 0.13 -1.77 -13.49
C LEU A 36 -0.42 -0.88 -14.60
N ALA A 37 -1.65 -1.11 -15.05
CA ALA A 37 -2.35 -0.24 -15.99
C ALA A 37 -2.85 1.10 -15.37
N GLY A 38 -2.47 1.39 -14.12
CA GLY A 38 -2.81 2.63 -13.42
C GLY A 38 -4.26 2.74 -12.98
N LYS A 39 -5.02 1.63 -12.97
CA LYS A 39 -6.41 1.62 -12.50
C LYS A 39 -6.46 1.61 -10.97
N ASP A 40 -7.50 2.23 -10.43
CA ASP A 40 -7.87 2.03 -9.04
C ASP A 40 -8.46 0.62 -8.86
N VAL A 41 -8.12 -0.03 -7.74
CA VAL A 41 -8.50 -1.43 -7.50
C VAL A 41 -8.98 -1.62 -6.08
N ILE A 42 -10.11 -2.32 -5.93
CA ILE A 42 -10.58 -2.88 -4.66
C ILE A 42 -10.28 -4.38 -4.69
N GLY A 43 -9.30 -4.82 -3.91
CA GLY A 43 -8.94 -6.22 -3.73
C GLY A 43 -9.60 -6.81 -2.49
N GLN A 44 -10.67 -7.59 -2.68
CA GLN A 44 -11.36 -8.27 -1.60
C GLN A 44 -10.86 -9.71 -1.43
N ALA A 45 -10.00 -9.93 -0.44
CA ALA A 45 -9.40 -11.24 -0.13
C ALA A 45 -8.97 -11.34 1.34
N GLN A 46 -8.83 -12.56 1.84
CA GLN A 46 -8.46 -12.83 3.23
C GLN A 46 -6.98 -12.58 3.49
N THR A 47 -6.60 -12.41 4.75
CA THR A 47 -5.20 -12.34 5.17
C THR A 47 -4.43 -13.59 4.73
N GLY A 48 -3.14 -13.43 4.43
CA GLY A 48 -2.30 -14.54 3.95
C GLY A 48 -2.48 -14.91 2.47
N THR A 49 -3.28 -14.17 1.71
CA THR A 49 -3.48 -14.41 0.26
C THR A 49 -2.43 -13.73 -0.63
N GLY A 50 -1.44 -13.04 -0.06
CA GLY A 50 -0.40 -12.33 -0.80
C GLY A 50 -0.79 -10.92 -1.26
N LYS A 51 -1.72 -10.26 -0.54
CA LYS A 51 -2.18 -8.88 -0.79
C LYS A 51 -1.02 -7.87 -0.87
N THR A 52 0.00 -8.03 -0.01
CA THR A 52 1.15 -7.10 0.03
C THR A 52 1.90 -7.04 -1.29
N ALA A 53 2.29 -8.17 -1.87
CA ALA A 53 2.89 -8.19 -3.21
C ALA A 53 1.89 -7.73 -4.30
N ALA A 54 0.59 -7.96 -4.10
CA ALA A 54 -0.46 -7.58 -5.06
C ALA A 54 -0.57 -6.06 -5.26
N PHE A 55 -0.45 -5.25 -4.18
CA PHE A 55 -0.33 -3.79 -4.32
C PHE A 55 1.13 -3.32 -4.44
N GLY A 56 2.05 -4.04 -3.81
CA GLY A 56 3.43 -3.63 -3.65
C GLY A 56 4.20 -3.64 -4.95
N LEU A 57 4.05 -4.67 -5.79
CA LEU A 57 4.75 -4.74 -7.07
C LEU A 57 4.32 -3.62 -8.03
N PRO A 58 3.01 -3.36 -8.27
CA PRO A 58 2.58 -2.20 -9.04
C PRO A 58 3.05 -0.86 -8.47
N MET A 59 2.99 -0.69 -7.14
CA MET A 59 3.48 0.53 -6.50
C MET A 59 4.98 0.72 -6.77
N LEU A 60 5.79 -0.29 -6.51
CA LEU A 60 7.24 -0.26 -6.72
C LEU A 60 7.62 -0.06 -8.19
N GLU A 61 6.85 -0.63 -9.12
CA GLU A 61 7.07 -0.45 -10.55
C GLU A 61 6.89 1.02 -10.96
N LYS A 62 5.92 1.71 -10.36
CA LYS A 62 5.68 3.14 -10.61
C LYS A 62 6.68 4.09 -9.95
N ILE A 63 7.33 3.68 -8.86
CA ILE A 63 8.32 4.53 -8.16
C ILE A 63 9.48 4.90 -9.09
N ASP A 64 9.83 6.18 -9.11
CA ASP A 64 11.07 6.70 -9.67
C ASP A 64 12.11 6.88 -8.55
N PRO A 65 13.16 6.05 -8.47
CA PRO A 65 14.12 6.09 -7.38
C PRO A 65 15.07 7.31 -7.42
N ASP A 66 15.16 8.01 -8.54
CA ASP A 66 16.00 9.22 -8.69
C ASP A 66 15.30 10.47 -8.16
N ARG A 67 13.97 10.40 -7.99
CA ARG A 67 13.17 11.46 -7.36
C ARG A 67 13.11 11.27 -5.85
N HIS A 68 13.95 12.02 -5.14
CA HIS A 68 14.01 12.06 -3.66
C HIS A 68 12.80 12.75 -3.01
N GLU A 69 11.62 12.21 -3.21
CA GLU A 69 10.34 12.66 -2.66
C GLU A 69 9.43 11.47 -2.32
N LEU A 70 8.41 11.71 -1.51
CA LEU A 70 7.42 10.70 -1.17
C LEU A 70 6.48 10.47 -2.36
N GLN A 71 6.42 9.25 -2.88
CA GLN A 71 5.61 8.90 -4.05
C GLN A 71 4.54 7.86 -3.73
N GLY A 72 4.76 7.01 -2.72
CA GLY A 72 3.81 6.01 -2.24
C GLY A 72 3.44 6.18 -0.77
N LEU A 73 2.17 5.96 -0.44
CA LEU A 73 1.67 5.93 0.93
C LEU A 73 0.87 4.65 1.15
N VAL A 74 1.16 3.91 2.23
CA VAL A 74 0.40 2.73 2.64
C VAL A 74 -0.10 2.91 4.07
N ILE A 75 -1.41 2.88 4.25
CA ILE A 75 -2.05 2.95 5.57
C ILE A 75 -2.43 1.54 6.00
N ALA A 76 -1.94 1.12 7.17
CA ALA A 76 -2.18 -0.21 7.76
C ALA A 76 -2.72 -0.06 9.20
N PRO A 77 -3.53 -1.00 9.71
CA PRO A 77 -4.25 -0.83 10.97
C PRO A 77 -3.35 -0.92 12.21
N THR A 78 -2.33 -1.77 12.18
CA THR A 78 -1.50 -2.08 13.34
C THR A 78 -0.03 -1.78 13.08
N ARG A 79 0.74 -1.67 14.18
CA ARG A 79 2.19 -1.49 14.12
C ARG A 79 2.85 -2.68 13.43
N GLU A 80 2.40 -3.88 13.76
CA GLU A 80 2.94 -5.14 13.30
C GLU A 80 2.78 -5.25 11.78
N LEU A 81 1.58 -4.96 11.26
CA LEU A 81 1.33 -4.95 9.83
C LEU A 81 2.08 -3.83 9.12
N ALA A 82 2.18 -2.63 9.71
CA ALA A 82 2.97 -1.56 9.12
C ALA A 82 4.47 -1.93 8.98
N ILE A 83 5.04 -2.62 9.97
CA ILE A 83 6.42 -3.13 9.91
C ILE A 83 6.55 -4.21 8.85
N GLN A 84 5.67 -5.22 8.86
CA GLN A 84 5.71 -6.33 7.91
C GLN A 84 5.59 -5.84 6.46
N THR A 85 4.63 -4.95 6.19
CA THR A 85 4.45 -4.34 4.88
C THR A 85 5.65 -3.50 4.47
N GLN A 86 6.26 -2.73 5.39
CA GLN A 86 7.49 -2.01 5.10
C GLN A 86 8.64 -2.94 4.74
N GLU A 87 8.85 -4.02 5.49
CA GLU A 87 9.92 -4.99 5.27
C GLU A 87 9.76 -5.71 3.93
N GLU A 88 8.54 -6.07 3.55
CA GLU A 88 8.24 -6.69 2.27
C GLU A 88 8.49 -5.73 1.10
N LEU A 89 7.97 -4.50 1.17
CA LEU A 89 8.23 -3.49 0.14
C LEU A 89 9.71 -3.14 0.02
N TYR A 90 10.44 -3.07 1.13
CA TYR A 90 11.88 -2.85 1.13
C TYR A 90 12.62 -4.00 0.45
N ARG A 91 12.24 -5.25 0.74
CA ARG A 91 12.85 -6.43 0.13
C ARG A 91 12.59 -6.49 -1.37
N LEU A 92 11.35 -6.27 -1.79
CA LEU A 92 10.94 -6.27 -3.20
C LEU A 92 11.53 -5.08 -3.98
N GLY A 93 11.61 -3.91 -3.35
CA GLY A 93 12.15 -2.69 -3.95
C GLY A 93 13.67 -2.56 -3.93
N ARG A 94 14.38 -3.52 -3.32
CA ARG A 94 15.83 -3.42 -3.05
C ARG A 94 16.66 -3.19 -4.31
N ASP A 95 16.43 -3.99 -5.35
CA ASP A 95 17.23 -3.92 -6.57
C ASP A 95 16.96 -2.63 -7.37
N LYS A 96 15.76 -2.04 -7.21
CA LYS A 96 15.38 -0.71 -7.72
C LYS A 96 15.82 0.44 -6.80
N LYS A 97 16.49 0.14 -5.69
CA LYS A 97 16.96 1.11 -4.68
C LYS A 97 15.84 1.97 -4.08
N VAL A 98 14.66 1.41 -3.94
CA VAL A 98 13.51 2.10 -3.32
C VAL A 98 13.71 2.20 -1.81
N ARG A 99 13.59 3.41 -1.25
CA ARG A 99 13.60 3.65 0.19
C ARG A 99 12.17 3.60 0.75
N VAL A 100 11.97 2.82 1.80
CA VAL A 100 10.66 2.62 2.46
C VAL A 100 10.83 2.91 3.95
N GLN A 101 9.94 3.70 4.55
CA GLN A 101 9.96 4.05 5.97
C GLN A 101 8.64 3.67 6.64
N ALA A 102 8.71 3.04 7.82
CA ALA A 102 7.53 2.77 8.65
C ALA A 102 7.31 3.87 9.70
N VAL A 103 6.06 4.27 9.94
CA VAL A 103 5.65 5.18 11.02
C VAL A 103 4.48 4.61 11.83
N TYR A 104 4.64 4.45 13.14
CA TYR A 104 3.61 3.88 14.02
C TYR A 104 3.73 4.34 15.48
N GLY A 105 2.66 4.15 16.26
CA GLY A 105 2.59 4.47 17.70
C GLY A 105 3.47 3.56 18.58
N GLY A 106 3.74 3.97 19.82
CA GLY A 106 4.50 3.15 20.78
C GLY A 106 6.02 3.07 20.55
N ALA A 107 6.54 3.72 19.50
CA ALA A 107 7.97 3.94 19.29
C ALA A 107 8.32 5.43 19.36
N ASP A 108 9.60 5.72 19.63
CA ASP A 108 10.14 7.08 19.65
C ASP A 108 9.86 7.81 18.33
N ILE A 109 9.14 8.92 18.42
CA ILE A 109 8.84 9.75 17.26
C ILE A 109 10.09 10.43 16.71
N GLY A 110 11.10 10.72 17.56
CA GLY A 110 12.35 11.34 17.13
C GLY A 110 13.10 10.48 16.09
N ARG A 111 13.14 9.16 16.27
CA ARG A 111 13.67 8.20 15.29
C ARG A 111 12.90 8.24 13.97
N GLN A 112 11.57 8.27 14.02
CA GLN A 112 10.73 8.33 12.82
C GLN A 112 10.91 9.67 12.07
N ILE A 113 11.01 10.79 12.79
CA ILE A 113 11.33 12.10 12.20
C ILE A 113 12.66 12.06 11.48
N ARG A 114 13.70 11.43 12.06
CA ARG A 114 14.99 11.28 11.37
C ARG A 114 14.87 10.44 10.10
N GLY A 115 14.18 9.29 10.15
CA GLY A 115 13.97 8.46 8.95
C GLY A 115 13.20 9.19 7.85
N LEU A 116 12.22 10.02 8.20
CA LEU A 116 11.49 10.84 7.21
C LEU A 116 12.35 11.95 6.59
N LYS A 117 13.38 12.45 7.30
CA LYS A 117 14.33 13.43 6.74
C LYS A 117 15.19 12.85 5.61
N ASP A 118 15.36 11.53 5.57
CA ASP A 118 16.09 10.82 4.51
C ASP A 118 15.25 10.65 3.21
N ARG A 119 14.08 11.31 3.15
CA ARG A 119 13.20 11.40 1.99
C ARG A 119 12.89 10.02 1.38
N PRO A 120 12.20 9.14 2.12
CA PRO A 120 11.80 7.85 1.60
C PRO A 120 10.84 8.01 0.42
N HIS A 121 10.89 7.08 -0.54
CA HIS A 121 9.95 7.06 -1.67
C HIS A 121 8.58 6.53 -1.26
N ILE A 122 8.55 5.65 -0.25
CA ILE A 122 7.31 5.07 0.29
C ILE A 122 7.29 5.24 1.80
N VAL A 123 6.14 5.64 2.34
CA VAL A 123 5.85 5.59 3.78
C VAL A 123 4.73 4.59 4.04
N VAL A 124 4.95 3.70 4.98
CA VAL A 124 3.96 2.75 5.51
C VAL A 124 3.66 3.16 6.95
N GLY A 125 2.42 3.10 7.41
CA GLY A 125 2.16 3.47 8.80
C GLY A 125 0.74 3.33 9.29
N THR A 126 0.58 3.57 10.59
CA THR A 126 -0.73 3.55 11.24
C THR A 126 -1.39 4.93 11.22
N PRO A 127 -2.74 5.02 11.10
CA PRO A 127 -3.45 6.28 10.93
C PRO A 127 -3.08 7.36 11.96
N GLY A 128 -3.18 7.02 13.26
CA GLY A 128 -2.90 7.99 14.32
C GLY A 128 -1.47 8.54 14.30
N ARG A 129 -0.45 7.71 14.00
CA ARG A 129 0.94 8.19 13.93
C ARG A 129 1.20 9.00 12.65
N MET A 130 0.61 8.62 11.52
CA MET A 130 0.70 9.43 10.30
C MET A 130 0.15 10.83 10.54
N LEU A 131 -1.02 10.95 11.17
CA LEU A 131 -1.59 12.25 11.52
C LEU A 131 -0.71 13.06 12.45
N ASP A 132 -0.11 12.45 13.47
CA ASP A 132 0.86 13.14 14.33
C ASP A 132 2.04 13.70 13.52
N HIS A 133 2.58 12.94 12.56
CA HIS A 133 3.63 13.44 11.67
C HIS A 133 3.17 14.55 10.72
N ILE A 134 1.96 14.47 10.18
CA ILE A 134 1.34 15.49 9.32
C ILE A 134 1.15 16.79 10.11
N ASN A 135 0.55 16.71 11.30
CA ASN A 135 0.33 17.85 12.19
C ASN A 135 1.65 18.51 12.62
N ARG A 136 2.72 17.73 12.80
CA ARG A 136 4.08 18.23 13.07
C ARG A 136 4.82 18.70 11.81
N HIS A 137 4.21 18.62 10.63
CA HIS A 137 4.79 19.01 9.35
C HIS A 137 6.05 18.19 8.98
N THR A 138 6.18 16.98 9.53
CA THR A 138 7.31 16.07 9.31
C THR A 138 7.02 15.02 8.22
N LEU A 139 5.74 14.81 7.89
CA LEU A 139 5.29 14.03 6.75
C LEU A 139 4.44 14.93 5.85
N LYS A 140 4.86 15.10 4.59
CA LYS A 140 4.14 15.88 3.57
C LYS A 140 3.69 14.94 2.47
N LEU A 141 2.41 15.00 2.12
CA LEU A 141 1.78 14.05 1.19
C LEU A 141 1.57 14.59 -0.23
N GLY A 142 1.96 15.85 -0.49
CA GLY A 142 1.67 16.54 -1.75
C GLY A 142 2.30 15.95 -3.02
N THR A 143 3.25 15.03 -2.89
CA THR A 143 3.91 14.34 -4.02
C THR A 143 3.46 12.88 -4.18
N VAL A 144 2.55 12.40 -3.32
CA VAL A 144 2.07 11.01 -3.37
C VAL A 144 1.27 10.78 -4.65
N GLN A 145 1.65 9.72 -5.37
CA GLN A 145 1.04 9.30 -6.64
C GLN A 145 0.28 7.98 -6.51
N THR A 146 0.57 7.20 -5.46
CA THR A 146 -0.11 5.94 -5.16
C THR A 146 -0.43 5.86 -3.67
N LEU A 147 -1.71 5.71 -3.36
CA LEU A 147 -2.25 5.49 -2.02
C LEU A 147 -2.74 4.05 -1.90
N VAL A 148 -2.38 3.38 -0.81
CA VAL A 148 -2.89 2.05 -0.46
C VAL A 148 -3.56 2.09 0.90
N LEU A 149 -4.76 1.52 0.98
CA LEU A 149 -5.44 1.20 2.23
C LEU A 149 -5.41 -0.32 2.40
N ASP A 150 -4.59 -0.80 3.34
CA ASP A 150 -4.45 -2.24 3.61
C ASP A 150 -5.23 -2.63 4.86
N GLU A 151 -5.90 -3.79 4.81
CA GLU A 151 -6.78 -4.29 5.87
C GLU A 151 -7.81 -3.21 6.30
N ALA A 152 -8.47 -2.59 5.31
CA ALA A 152 -9.33 -1.42 5.53
C ALA A 152 -10.50 -1.68 6.49
N ASP A 153 -11.09 -2.87 6.47
CA ASP A 153 -12.12 -3.29 7.41
C ASP A 153 -11.61 -3.41 8.85
N GLU A 154 -10.37 -3.85 9.05
CA GLU A 154 -9.75 -3.85 10.38
C GLU A 154 -9.54 -2.42 10.89
N MET A 155 -9.07 -1.51 10.03
CA MET A 155 -8.94 -0.09 10.41
C MET A 155 -10.28 0.52 10.83
N LEU A 156 -11.39 0.14 10.18
CA LEU A 156 -12.73 0.56 10.57
C LEU A 156 -13.12 0.00 11.95
N ASN A 157 -12.86 -1.28 12.20
CA ASN A 157 -13.15 -1.92 13.49
C ASN A 157 -12.37 -1.27 14.65
N MET A 158 -11.19 -0.73 14.37
CA MET A 158 -10.37 0.02 15.32
C MET A 158 -10.78 1.48 15.49
N GLY A 159 -11.80 1.95 14.76
CA GLY A 159 -12.29 3.32 14.86
C GLY A 159 -11.46 4.35 14.09
N PHE A 160 -10.58 3.94 13.18
CA PHE A 160 -9.70 4.85 12.44
C PHE A 160 -10.33 5.52 11.22
N LEU A 161 -11.64 5.40 11.01
CA LEU A 161 -12.31 5.92 9.81
C LEU A 161 -12.05 7.43 9.62
N GLU A 162 -12.26 8.23 10.67
CA GLU A 162 -12.05 9.67 10.61
C GLU A 162 -10.58 10.02 10.34
N ASP A 163 -9.66 9.27 10.94
CA ASP A 163 -8.23 9.49 10.76
C ASP A 163 -7.78 9.19 9.32
N ILE A 164 -8.31 8.11 8.74
CA ILE A 164 -8.09 7.77 7.33
C ILE A 164 -8.60 8.89 6.43
N GLU A 165 -9.83 9.36 6.63
CA GLU A 165 -10.39 10.43 5.79
C GLU A 165 -9.55 11.71 5.86
N LYS A 166 -9.08 12.09 7.07
CA LYS A 166 -8.17 13.22 7.25
C LYS A 166 -6.86 13.03 6.48
N ILE A 167 -6.23 11.85 6.57
CA ILE A 167 -5.00 11.56 5.81
C ILE A 167 -5.27 11.66 4.31
N ILE A 168 -6.31 11.01 3.79
CA ILE A 168 -6.63 10.99 2.35
C ILE A 168 -6.87 12.41 1.83
N SER A 169 -7.52 13.27 2.61
CA SER A 169 -7.75 14.69 2.23
C SER A 169 -6.47 15.51 2.03
N GLN A 170 -5.33 15.05 2.56
CA GLN A 170 -4.03 15.68 2.39
C GLN A 170 -3.24 15.10 1.20
N VAL A 171 -3.74 14.03 0.57
CA VAL A 171 -3.14 13.38 -0.60
C VAL A 171 -3.73 14.00 -1.87
N PRO A 172 -2.92 14.30 -2.91
CA PRO A 172 -3.43 14.82 -4.18
C PRO A 172 -4.56 13.97 -4.80
N ASP A 173 -5.56 14.63 -5.38
CA ASP A 173 -6.66 13.95 -6.08
C ASP A 173 -6.19 13.21 -7.33
N GLN A 174 -5.12 13.69 -7.97
CA GLN A 174 -4.47 13.01 -9.09
C GLN A 174 -3.48 11.96 -8.56
N ARG A 175 -4.04 10.83 -8.12
CA ARG A 175 -3.30 9.65 -7.68
C ARG A 175 -4.00 8.38 -8.15
N GLN A 176 -3.32 7.26 -8.03
CA GLN A 176 -3.92 5.94 -8.02
C GLN A 176 -4.24 5.53 -6.58
N THR A 177 -5.39 4.90 -6.35
CA THR A 177 -5.78 4.36 -5.05
C THR A 177 -6.03 2.86 -5.14
N LEU A 178 -5.43 2.10 -4.24
CA LEU A 178 -5.65 0.67 -4.10
C LEU A 178 -6.21 0.40 -2.69
N LEU A 179 -7.30 -0.37 -2.60
CA LEU A 179 -7.95 -0.70 -1.35
C LEU A 179 -8.01 -2.21 -1.20
N PHE A 180 -7.43 -2.74 -0.12
CA PHE A 180 -7.42 -4.16 0.18
C PHE A 180 -8.13 -4.42 1.52
N SER A 181 -9.06 -5.37 1.51
CA SER A 181 -9.95 -5.61 2.65
C SER A 181 -10.49 -7.04 2.61
N ALA A 182 -10.72 -7.68 3.76
CA ALA A 182 -11.35 -9.01 3.76
C ALA A 182 -12.87 -8.90 3.55
N THR A 183 -13.48 -7.87 4.12
CA THR A 183 -14.90 -7.56 4.05
C THR A 183 -15.13 -6.16 3.47
N MET A 184 -16.35 -5.89 3.02
CA MET A 184 -16.73 -4.58 2.44
C MET A 184 -18.00 -4.06 3.11
N PRO A 185 -17.96 -3.68 4.40
CA PRO A 185 -19.10 -3.04 5.04
C PRO A 185 -19.38 -1.67 4.38
N PRO A 186 -20.57 -1.09 4.57
CA PRO A 186 -20.97 0.15 3.92
C PRO A 186 -19.95 1.30 4.06
N ALA A 187 -19.32 1.45 5.22
CA ALA A 187 -18.30 2.48 5.44
C ALA A 187 -17.07 2.32 4.53
N ILE A 188 -16.58 1.09 4.32
CA ILE A 188 -15.45 0.83 3.40
C ILE A 188 -15.87 1.02 1.94
N LYS A 189 -17.10 0.62 1.58
CA LYS A 189 -17.65 0.91 0.25
C LYS A 189 -17.71 2.42 -0.01
N ASN A 190 -18.11 3.20 0.99
CA ASN A 190 -18.18 4.66 0.89
C ASN A 190 -16.80 5.30 0.71
N ILE A 191 -15.75 4.77 1.35
CA ILE A 191 -14.36 5.18 1.06
C ILE A 191 -14.06 4.98 -0.43
N GLY A 192 -14.39 3.80 -0.97
CA GLY A 192 -14.19 3.49 -2.39
C GLY A 192 -14.93 4.47 -3.32
N VAL A 193 -16.18 4.78 -3.02
CA VAL A 193 -17.00 5.73 -3.81
C VAL A 193 -16.45 7.16 -3.72
N LYS A 194 -16.00 7.60 -2.53
CA LYS A 194 -15.61 8.98 -2.27
C LYS A 194 -14.18 9.29 -2.73
N PHE A 195 -13.28 8.33 -2.65
CA PHE A 195 -11.83 8.59 -2.76
C PHE A 195 -11.12 7.80 -3.88
N MET A 196 -11.84 6.98 -4.65
CA MET A 196 -11.28 6.23 -5.79
C MET A 196 -11.95 6.63 -7.11
N LYS A 197 -11.26 6.42 -8.23
CA LYS A 197 -11.72 6.75 -9.58
C LYS A 197 -12.03 5.50 -10.38
N ASN A 198 -13.31 5.21 -10.58
CA ASN A 198 -13.81 4.04 -11.32
C ASN A 198 -13.08 2.73 -10.92
N PRO A 199 -13.07 2.36 -9.63
CA PRO A 199 -12.27 1.26 -9.14
C PRO A 199 -12.77 -0.09 -9.69
N HIS A 200 -11.83 -0.97 -10.03
CA HIS A 200 -12.14 -2.36 -10.38
C HIS A 200 -12.23 -3.18 -9.10
N HIS A 201 -13.38 -3.84 -8.87
CA HIS A 201 -13.56 -4.70 -7.70
C HIS A 201 -13.24 -6.15 -8.05
N VAL A 202 -12.10 -6.62 -7.53
CA VAL A 202 -11.66 -8.01 -7.59
C VAL A 202 -12.05 -8.71 -6.29
N LYS A 203 -12.78 -9.82 -6.38
CA LYS A 203 -13.22 -10.59 -5.21
C LYS A 203 -12.79 -12.05 -5.32
N ILE A 204 -11.92 -12.48 -4.42
CA ILE A 204 -11.48 -13.87 -4.34
C ILE A 204 -12.41 -14.64 -3.40
N LYS A 205 -13.12 -15.64 -3.93
CA LYS A 205 -13.98 -16.53 -3.13
C LYS A 205 -13.13 -17.51 -2.30
N ARG A 206 -13.64 -17.95 -1.14
CA ARG A 206 -12.99 -19.06 -0.43
C ARG A 206 -13.14 -20.35 -1.24
N LYS A 207 -12.14 -21.22 -1.18
CA LYS A 207 -12.19 -22.57 -1.77
C LYS A 207 -13.34 -23.44 -1.22
N ASN A 208 -13.99 -23.04 -0.12
CA ASN A 208 -15.09 -23.80 0.52
C ASN A 208 -16.48 -23.16 0.33
N ASP A 209 -16.63 -22.13 -0.51
CA ASP A 209 -17.94 -21.50 -0.79
C ASP A 209 -18.67 -22.19 -1.97
N SER A 210 -18.58 -23.52 -2.08
CA SER A 210 -19.29 -24.35 -3.09
C SER A 210 -20.48 -25.06 -2.48
#